data_AF-A0A7J4SRX7-F1
#
_entry.id   AF-A0A7J4SRX7-F1
#
_cell.length_a   1.000
_cell.length_b   1.000
_cell.length_c   1.000
_cell.angle_alpha   90.00
_cell.angle_beta   90.00
_cell.angle_gamma   90.00
#
_symmetry.space_group_name_H-M   'P 1'
#
loop_
_entity.id
_entity.type
_entity.pdbx_description
1 polymer ?
#
loop_
_entity_poly.entity_id
_entity_poly.type
_entity_poly.pdbx_seq_one_letter_code
_entity_poly.pdbx_strand_id
1 'polypeptide(L)'
;GNNGIDVTGAGFGANLAGSRLIACWGGDSLDASALGYMPQDIDIYSNSWGPSDDGATISGPGPLTLSAIENGVYNGRGGLGNIYTFAAGNGLQNDDDSNADGFTNNRFTIAVTAVDHNGVQSWYAEPGANILVAAPSEGDGEGITTTDVAGSS
;
A
#
# COMPACT_ATOMS: atom_id res chain seq x y z
N GLY A 1 5.59 -12.47 17.59
CA GLY A 1 7.07 -12.41 17.49
C GLY A 1 7.72 -12.72 18.83
N ASN A 2 8.63 -13.71 18.86
CA ASN A 2 9.39 -14.24 20.02
C ASN A 2 8.60 -14.39 21.34
N ASN A 3 7.29 -14.59 21.24
CA ASN A 3 6.35 -14.66 22.35
C ASN A 3 5.56 -15.98 22.37
N GLY A 4 5.88 -16.92 21.48
CA GLY A 4 5.20 -18.21 21.37
C GLY A 4 3.77 -18.14 20.83
N ILE A 5 3.39 -17.04 20.17
CA ILE A 5 2.06 -16.81 19.60
C ILE A 5 2.21 -16.55 18.10
N ASP A 6 1.43 -17.28 17.29
CA ASP A 6 1.32 -17.18 15.83
C ASP A 6 2.66 -17.04 15.10
N VAL A 7 2.86 -15.91 14.41
CA VAL A 7 4.00 -15.66 13.52
C VAL A 7 4.84 -14.44 13.94
N THR A 8 5.85 -14.12 13.13
CA THR A 8 6.74 -12.98 13.32
C THR A 8 6.71 -12.11 12.07
N GLY A 9 6.37 -10.83 12.24
CA GLY A 9 6.41 -9.86 11.14
C GLY A 9 7.85 -9.50 10.73
N ALA A 10 8.01 -9.01 9.50
CA ALA A 10 9.31 -8.66 8.93
C ALA A 10 10.10 -7.64 9.78
N GLY A 11 9.39 -6.70 10.40
CA GLY A 11 9.94 -5.72 11.34
C GLY A 11 9.44 -5.95 12.77
N PHE A 12 9.69 -7.12 13.36
CA PHE A 12 9.11 -7.49 14.67
C PHE A 12 9.39 -6.51 15.83
N GLY A 13 10.44 -5.70 15.73
CA GLY A 13 10.81 -4.67 16.72
C GLY A 13 10.31 -3.26 16.38
N ALA A 14 9.59 -3.08 15.26
CA ALA A 14 9.03 -1.81 14.87
C ALA A 14 7.75 -1.49 15.68
N ASN A 15 7.46 -0.20 15.82
CA ASN A 15 6.17 0.26 16.31
C ASN A 15 5.15 0.23 15.16
N LEU A 16 3.89 -0.06 15.47
CA LEU A 16 2.79 -0.04 14.52
C LEU A 16 1.78 1.04 14.91
N ALA A 17 1.36 1.83 13.93
CA ALA A 17 0.24 2.77 14.03
C ALA A 17 -0.81 2.38 12.98
N GLY A 18 -2.09 2.44 13.35
CA GLY A 18 -3.20 2.11 12.46
C GLY A 18 -4.08 3.32 12.19
N SER A 19 -4.32 3.64 10.92
CA SER A 19 -5.30 4.64 10.49
C SER A 19 -6.48 3.94 9.83
N ARG A 20 -7.69 4.16 10.35
CA ARG A 20 -8.92 3.53 9.82
C ARG A 20 -9.52 4.40 8.73
N LEU A 21 -9.29 4.03 7.47
CA LEU A 21 -9.73 4.77 6.29
C LEU A 21 -10.96 4.13 5.59
N ILE A 22 -10.85 2.87 5.18
CA ILE A 22 -11.79 2.19 4.25
C ILE A 22 -13.01 1.57 4.97
N ALA A 23 -13.34 2.07 6.15
CA ALA A 23 -14.50 1.56 6.90
C ALA A 23 -15.84 2.09 6.35
N CYS A 24 -15.79 3.15 5.55
CA CYS A 24 -16.89 3.75 4.81
C CYS A 24 -16.29 4.55 3.63
N TRP A 25 -17.15 5.09 2.75
CA TRP A 25 -16.70 5.96 1.67
C TRP A 25 -15.90 7.14 2.23
N GLY A 26 -14.66 7.29 1.76
CA GLY A 26 -13.76 8.40 2.07
C GLY A 26 -13.62 9.32 0.87
N GLY A 27 -13.54 10.63 1.13
CA GLY A 27 -13.17 11.61 0.11
C GLY A 27 -11.72 12.08 0.28
N ASP A 28 -11.25 12.91 -0.64
CA ASP A 28 -9.87 13.44 -0.68
C ASP A 28 -9.38 14.01 0.67
N SER A 29 -10.22 14.66 1.46
CA SER A 29 -9.82 15.19 2.78
C SER A 29 -9.51 14.10 3.81
N LEU A 30 -10.16 12.94 3.71
CA LEU A 30 -9.94 11.81 4.60
C LEU A 30 -8.62 11.11 4.24
N ASP A 31 -8.39 10.87 2.95
CA ASP A 31 -7.14 10.31 2.42
C ASP A 31 -5.95 11.20 2.80
N ALA A 32 -6.08 12.52 2.61
CA ALA A 32 -5.09 13.50 3.02
C ALA A 32 -4.80 13.47 4.53
N SER A 33 -5.84 13.33 5.34
CA SER A 33 -5.69 13.26 6.81
C SER A 33 -4.97 11.99 7.24
N ALA A 34 -5.24 10.86 6.57
CA ALA A 34 -4.59 9.58 6.86
C ALA A 34 -3.11 9.58 6.43
N LEU A 35 -2.81 10.04 5.21
CA LEU A 35 -1.44 10.09 4.70
C LEU A 35 -0.62 11.22 5.33
N GLY A 36 -1.25 12.26 5.86
CA GLY A 36 -0.61 13.34 6.61
C GLY A 36 -0.57 13.13 8.13
N TYR A 37 -0.97 11.97 8.65
CA TYR A 37 -1.07 11.73 10.09
C TYR A 37 0.31 11.53 10.72
N MET A 38 0.68 12.37 11.68
CA MET A 38 1.95 12.28 12.44
C MET A 38 3.22 12.10 11.57
N PRO A 39 3.48 13.00 10.60
CA PRO A 39 4.56 12.83 9.62
C PRO A 39 5.96 12.91 10.23
N GLN A 40 6.09 13.34 11.48
CA GLN A 40 7.35 13.38 12.21
C GLN A 40 7.61 12.10 13.02
N ASP A 41 6.57 11.36 13.38
CA ASP A 41 6.66 10.17 14.22
C ASP A 41 6.48 8.88 13.40
N ILE A 42 5.75 8.93 12.29
CA ILE A 42 5.57 7.81 11.36
C ILE A 42 6.63 7.87 10.27
N ASP A 43 7.44 6.82 10.17
CA ASP A 43 8.45 6.73 9.13
C ASP A 43 7.88 6.28 7.77
N ILE A 44 7.00 5.27 7.80
CA ILE A 44 6.52 4.54 6.62
C ILE A 44 5.00 4.43 6.68
N TYR A 45 4.34 4.82 5.59
CA TYR A 45 2.91 4.62 5.35
C TYR A 45 2.75 3.48 4.35
N SER A 46 2.06 2.41 4.76
CA SER A 46 1.80 1.23 3.93
C SER A 46 0.32 1.14 3.57
N ASN A 47 0.02 1.17 2.28
CA ASN A 47 -1.32 1.34 1.76
C ASN A 47 -1.63 0.26 0.71
N SER A 48 -2.78 -0.39 0.84
CA SER A 48 -3.27 -1.40 -0.11
C SER A 48 -4.72 -1.07 -0.48
N TRP A 49 -4.89 0.12 -1.04
CA TRP A 49 -6.14 0.70 -1.50
C TRP A 49 -5.85 1.72 -2.60
N GLY A 50 -6.86 2.02 -3.40
CA GLY A 50 -6.73 2.91 -4.55
C GLY A 50 -8.07 3.02 -5.29
N PRO A 51 -8.05 3.45 -6.56
CA PRO A 51 -9.18 3.35 -7.49
C PRO A 51 -9.67 1.89 -7.66
N SER A 52 -10.71 1.72 -8.46
CA SER A 52 -11.20 0.37 -8.80
C SER A 52 -10.25 -0.28 -9.80
N ASP A 53 -9.83 -1.51 -9.51
CA ASP A 53 -8.96 -2.34 -10.37
C ASP A 53 -9.78 -3.02 -11.51
N ASP A 54 -10.54 -2.23 -12.27
CA ASP A 54 -11.51 -2.70 -13.28
C ASP A 54 -11.02 -2.62 -14.74
N GLY A 55 -9.77 -2.21 -14.97
CA GLY A 55 -9.19 -2.02 -16.30
C GLY A 55 -9.78 -0.85 -17.10
N ALA A 56 -10.63 -0.02 -16.47
CA ALA A 56 -11.32 1.10 -17.10
C ALA A 56 -11.17 2.42 -16.32
N THR A 57 -10.90 2.34 -15.02
CA THR A 57 -10.78 3.47 -14.12
C THR A 57 -9.41 4.12 -14.23
N ILE A 58 -9.38 5.43 -14.48
CA ILE A 58 -8.16 6.24 -14.40
C ILE A 58 -8.42 7.32 -13.36
N SER A 59 -7.76 7.22 -12.20
CA SER A 59 -7.99 8.10 -11.07
C SER A 59 -6.76 8.11 -10.15
N GLY A 60 -6.69 9.03 -9.21
CA GLY A 60 -5.57 9.15 -8.27
C GLY A 60 -5.89 10.09 -7.12
N PRO A 61 -4.87 10.50 -6.34
CA PRO A 61 -5.06 11.40 -5.21
C PRO A 61 -5.65 12.74 -5.66
N GLY A 62 -6.65 13.22 -4.91
CA GLY A 62 -7.13 14.59 -5.07
C GLY A 62 -6.11 15.62 -4.56
N PRO A 63 -6.40 16.93 -4.73
CA PRO A 63 -5.45 17.99 -4.40
C PRO A 63 -4.99 18.01 -2.94
N LEU A 64 -5.88 17.68 -1.98
CA LEU A 64 -5.53 17.64 -0.56
C LEU A 64 -4.59 16.47 -0.28
N THR A 65 -4.90 15.30 -0.84
CA THR A 65 -4.10 14.09 -0.67
C THR A 65 -2.72 14.25 -1.28
N LEU A 66 -2.66 14.82 -2.49
CA LEU A 66 -1.39 15.12 -3.14
C LEU A 66 -0.55 16.10 -2.30
N SER A 67 -1.17 17.15 -1.75
CA SER A 67 -0.49 18.10 -0.87
C SER A 67 0.03 17.44 0.42
N ALA A 68 -0.72 16.50 1.00
CA ALA A 68 -0.31 15.75 2.19
C ALA A 68 0.90 14.85 1.90
N ILE A 69 0.88 14.12 0.78
CA ILE A 69 2.00 13.29 0.32
C ILE A 69 3.25 14.16 0.11
N GLU A 70 3.13 15.26 -0.63
CA GLU A 70 4.22 16.20 -0.88
C GLU A 70 4.80 16.76 0.42
N ASN A 71 3.95 17.21 1.34
CA ASN A 71 4.40 17.71 2.63
C ASN A 71 5.15 16.62 3.42
N GLY A 72 4.67 15.38 3.42
CA GLY A 72 5.36 14.28 4.09
C GLY A 72 6.71 13.95 3.46
N VAL A 73 6.80 13.93 2.12
CA VAL A 73 8.07 13.69 1.43
C VAL A 73 9.08 14.82 1.65
N TYR A 74 8.65 16.08 1.68
CA TYR A 74 9.58 17.19 1.83
C TYR A 74 9.93 17.51 3.28
N ASN A 75 8.98 17.35 4.21
CA ASN A 75 9.12 17.85 5.58
C ASN A 75 9.03 16.76 6.65
N GLY A 76 8.55 15.56 6.31
CA GLY A 76 8.41 14.44 7.24
C GLY A 76 9.73 13.91 7.77
N ARG A 77 9.67 13.19 8.91
CA ARG A 77 10.83 12.54 9.55
C ARG A 77 12.00 13.50 9.76
N GLY A 78 11.71 14.69 10.28
CA GLY A 78 12.70 15.75 10.48
C GLY A 78 13.30 16.29 9.17
N GLY A 79 12.56 16.21 8.06
CA GLY A 79 13.03 16.62 6.72
C GLY A 79 13.73 15.52 5.91
N LEU A 80 13.76 14.28 6.40
CA LEU A 80 14.27 13.14 5.63
C LEU A 80 13.27 12.61 4.59
N GLY A 81 11.99 12.94 4.76
CA GLY A 81 10.90 12.52 3.90
C GLY A 81 10.27 11.21 4.33
N ASN A 82 8.94 11.25 4.55
CA ASN A 82 8.14 10.05 4.77
C ASN A 82 8.21 9.10 3.56
N ILE A 83 8.13 7.81 3.83
CA ILE A 83 8.11 6.77 2.81
C ILE A 83 6.66 6.32 2.63
N TYR A 84 6.15 6.38 1.40
CA TYR A 84 4.82 5.91 1.05
C TYR A 84 4.94 4.68 0.15
N THR A 85 4.41 3.55 0.58
CA THR A 85 4.29 2.35 -0.26
C THR A 85 2.83 2.11 -0.61
N PHE A 86 2.57 1.84 -1.89
CA PHE A 86 1.24 1.45 -2.37
C PHE A 86 1.34 0.09 -3.09
N ALA A 87 0.38 -0.80 -2.83
CA ALA A 87 0.22 -2.01 -3.62
C ALA A 87 -0.13 -1.63 -5.07
N ALA A 88 0.48 -2.29 -6.05
CA ALA A 88 0.36 -1.92 -7.47
C ALA A 88 -1.07 -2.09 -8.03
N GLY A 89 -1.86 -3.00 -7.45
CA GLY A 89 -3.24 -3.29 -7.89
C GLY A 89 -3.48 -4.78 -8.14
N ASN A 90 -4.75 -5.18 -8.19
CA ASN A 90 -5.21 -6.57 -8.30
C ASN A 90 -6.04 -6.85 -9.58
N GLY A 91 -6.02 -5.94 -10.55
CA GLY A 91 -6.84 -5.92 -11.76
C GLY A 91 -6.28 -6.67 -12.96
N LEU A 92 -5.25 -7.51 -12.83
CA LEU A 92 -4.64 -8.17 -14.00
C LEU A 92 -5.67 -8.94 -14.86
N GLN A 93 -6.63 -9.60 -14.23
CA GLN A 93 -7.68 -10.35 -14.95
C GLN A 93 -8.68 -9.46 -15.70
N ASN A 94 -8.70 -8.17 -15.39
CA ASN A 94 -9.52 -7.15 -16.05
C ASN A 94 -8.72 -6.35 -17.09
N ASP A 95 -7.49 -6.79 -17.43
CA ASP A 95 -6.54 -6.06 -18.29
C ASP A 95 -6.16 -4.68 -17.72
N ASP A 96 -6.13 -4.52 -16.40
CA ASP A 96 -5.71 -3.29 -15.74
C ASP A 96 -4.18 -3.10 -15.76
N ASP A 97 -3.76 -1.84 -15.63
CA ASP A 97 -2.35 -1.44 -15.63
C ASP A 97 -2.11 -0.42 -14.51
N SER A 98 -1.11 -0.68 -13.67
CA SER A 98 -0.86 0.13 -12.47
C SER A 98 -0.44 1.57 -12.79
N ASN A 99 -0.17 1.94 -14.04
CA ASN A 99 0.01 3.35 -14.42
C ASN A 99 -1.32 4.14 -14.41
N ALA A 100 -2.47 3.47 -14.48
CA ALA A 100 -3.81 4.09 -14.45
C ALA A 100 -4.21 4.54 -13.04
N ASP A 101 -3.60 3.96 -12.01
CA ASP A 101 -3.72 4.42 -10.62
C ASP A 101 -2.69 5.52 -10.31
N GLY A 102 -3.18 6.74 -10.11
CA GLY A 102 -2.37 7.90 -9.76
C GLY A 102 -1.78 7.88 -8.35
N PHE A 103 -2.16 6.96 -7.46
CA PHE A 103 -1.45 6.72 -6.21
C PHE A 103 -0.15 5.97 -6.49
N THR A 104 -0.22 4.82 -7.14
CA THR A 104 0.96 3.99 -7.47
C THR A 104 1.82 4.61 -8.57
N ASN A 105 1.25 5.38 -9.49
CA ASN A 105 1.98 6.10 -10.54
C ASN A 105 2.52 7.47 -10.06
N ASN A 106 2.41 7.77 -8.76
CA ASN A 106 2.99 8.98 -8.19
C ASN A 106 4.47 8.76 -7.87
N ARG A 107 5.35 9.65 -8.38
CA ARG A 107 6.80 9.65 -8.12
C ARG A 107 7.21 9.70 -6.64
N PHE A 108 6.29 10.12 -5.77
CA PHE A 108 6.49 10.20 -4.32
C PHE A 108 6.19 8.90 -3.58
N THR A 109 5.69 7.89 -4.29
CA THR A 109 5.33 6.59 -3.74
C THR A 109 6.22 5.50 -4.31
N ILE A 110 6.27 4.38 -3.61
CA ILE A 110 6.90 3.15 -4.05
C ILE A 110 5.77 2.18 -4.36
N ALA A 111 5.54 1.92 -5.66
CA ALA A 111 4.63 0.88 -6.10
C ALA A 111 5.25 -0.51 -5.90
N VAL A 112 4.51 -1.36 -5.20
CA VAL A 112 4.92 -2.73 -4.82
C VAL A 112 4.01 -3.73 -5.52
N THR A 113 4.57 -4.55 -6.42
CA THR A 113 3.83 -5.65 -7.05
C THR A 113 3.97 -6.96 -6.28
N ALA A 114 3.14 -7.95 -6.62
CA ALA A 114 3.09 -9.25 -5.97
C ALA A 114 3.68 -10.37 -6.83
N VAL A 115 4.51 -11.20 -6.20
CA VAL A 115 5.00 -12.47 -6.75
C VAL A 115 4.68 -13.62 -5.80
N ASP A 116 4.49 -14.82 -6.33
CA ASP A 116 4.31 -16.03 -5.54
C ASP A 116 5.63 -16.51 -4.88
N HIS A 117 5.55 -17.63 -4.16
CA HIS A 117 6.70 -18.22 -3.48
C HIS A 117 7.78 -18.79 -4.43
N ASN A 118 7.51 -18.89 -5.73
CA ASN A 118 8.46 -19.27 -6.77
C ASN A 118 9.08 -18.04 -7.46
N GLY A 119 8.67 -16.81 -7.09
CA GLY A 119 9.11 -15.57 -7.70
C GLY A 119 8.41 -15.26 -9.03
N VAL A 120 7.26 -15.90 -9.30
CA VAL A 120 6.45 -15.66 -10.50
C VAL A 120 5.35 -14.65 -10.16
N GLN A 121 4.98 -13.77 -11.11
CA GLN A 121 3.90 -12.81 -10.93
C GLN A 121 2.62 -13.48 -10.46
N SER A 122 2.02 -12.97 -9.38
CA SER A 122 0.74 -13.46 -8.87
C SER A 122 -0.38 -13.22 -9.90
N TRP A 123 -1.39 -14.10 -9.92
CA TRP A 123 -2.45 -14.11 -10.92
C TRP A 123 -3.30 -12.83 -10.98
N TYR A 124 -3.28 -12.03 -9.91
CA TYR A 124 -4.01 -10.77 -9.81
C TYR A 124 -3.11 -9.54 -10.02
N ALA A 125 -1.78 -9.69 -9.90
CA ALA A 125 -0.86 -8.56 -9.79
C ALA A 125 -0.80 -7.76 -11.09
N GLU A 126 -1.18 -6.48 -11.05
CA GLU A 126 -1.14 -5.62 -12.23
C GLU A 126 0.31 -5.40 -12.73
N PRO A 127 0.51 -5.37 -14.06
CA PRO A 127 1.75 -4.89 -14.65
C PRO A 127 1.77 -3.36 -14.67
N GLY A 128 2.96 -2.78 -14.81
CA GLY A 128 3.10 -1.35 -15.02
C GLY A 128 4.55 -0.90 -14.98
N ALA A 129 4.83 0.23 -15.63
CA ALA A 129 6.18 0.79 -15.72
C ALA A 129 6.60 1.53 -14.44
N ASN A 130 5.63 1.90 -13.61
CA ASN A 130 5.79 2.57 -12.33
C ASN A 130 6.20 1.65 -11.17
N ILE A 131 6.14 0.32 -11.36
CA ILE A 131 6.51 -0.66 -10.33
C ILE A 131 8.00 -0.58 -10.03
N LEU A 132 8.34 -0.38 -8.75
CA LEU A 132 9.73 -0.30 -8.28
C LEU A 132 10.24 -1.60 -7.67
N VAL A 133 9.38 -2.32 -6.93
CA VAL A 133 9.78 -3.53 -6.21
C VAL A 133 8.68 -4.59 -6.29
N ALA A 134 9.08 -5.86 -6.19
CA ALA A 134 8.17 -6.99 -6.02
C ALA A 134 8.33 -7.58 -4.62
N ALA A 135 7.23 -8.01 -4.01
CA ALA A 135 7.22 -8.69 -2.72
C ALA A 135 6.42 -10.01 -2.79
N PRO A 136 6.77 -11.03 -1.98
CA PRO A 136 6.00 -12.26 -1.90
C PRO A 136 4.55 -12.02 -1.47
N SER A 137 3.60 -12.71 -2.10
CA SER A 137 2.17 -12.70 -1.80
C SER A 137 1.49 -14.01 -2.22
N GLU A 138 0.16 -14.03 -2.23
CA GLU A 138 -0.65 -15.18 -2.67
C GLU A 138 -0.36 -15.55 -4.14
N GLY A 139 -0.20 -16.84 -4.40
CA GLY A 139 -0.01 -17.42 -5.72
C GLY A 139 0.44 -18.88 -5.63
N ASP A 140 0.21 -19.65 -6.70
CA ASP A 140 0.54 -21.08 -6.79
C ASP A 140 0.03 -21.95 -5.61
N GLY A 141 -1.12 -21.58 -5.04
CA GLY A 141 -1.77 -22.31 -3.95
C GLY A 141 -1.28 -21.97 -2.54
N GLU A 142 -0.32 -21.04 -2.40
CA GLU A 142 0.17 -20.54 -1.11
C GLU A 142 -0.28 -19.10 -0.87
N GLY A 143 -0.40 -18.72 0.40
CA GLY A 143 -0.81 -17.39 0.85
C GLY A 143 0.09 -16.79 1.92
N ILE A 144 -0.23 -15.58 2.36
CA ILE A 144 0.51 -14.91 3.44
C ILE A 144 0.00 -15.38 4.81
N THR A 145 0.91 -15.87 5.65
CA THR A 145 0.60 -16.15 7.06
C THR A 145 0.85 -14.90 7.91
N THR A 146 -0.21 -14.36 8.52
CA THR A 146 -0.17 -13.16 9.36
C THR A 146 -1.19 -13.24 10.50
N THR A 147 -1.24 -12.22 11.36
CA THR A 147 -2.27 -12.09 12.41
C THR A 147 -3.64 -11.73 11.82
N ASP A 148 -4.72 -12.27 12.39
CA ASP A 148 -6.10 -11.95 12.00
C ASP A 148 -6.92 -11.42 13.19
N VAL A 149 -8.09 -10.84 12.94
CA VAL A 149 -9.07 -10.50 13.98
C VAL A 149 -9.62 -11.77 14.62
N ALA A 150 -9.82 -11.77 15.94
CA ALA A 150 -10.32 -12.95 16.62
C ALA A 150 -11.76 -13.30 16.19
N GLY A 151 -11.95 -14.50 15.65
CA GLY A 151 -13.27 -15.07 15.35
C GLY A 151 -13.73 -14.99 13.89
N SER A 152 -12.88 -14.52 12.97
CA SER A 152 -13.05 -14.74 11.53
C SER A 152 -12.41 -16.08 11.15
N SER A 153 -13.16 -16.89 10.39
CA SER A 153 -12.71 -18.12 9.74
C SER A 153 -13.13 -18.08 8.29
#